data_AF-A0AAW0JFW4-F1
#
_entry.id   AF-A0AAW0JFW4-F1
#
_cell.length_a   1.000
_cell.length_b   1.000
_cell.length_c   1.000
_cell.angle_alpha   90.00
_cell.angle_beta   90.00
_cell.angle_gamma   90.00
#
_symmetry.space_group_name_H-M   'P 1'
#
loop_
_entity.id
_entity.type
_entity.pdbx_description
1 polymer ?
#
loop_
_entity_poly.entity_id
_entity_poly.type
_entity_poly.pdbx_seq_one_letter_code
_entity_poly.pdbx_strand_id
1 'polypeptide(L)'
;MYHQRTFMYRKQWQHLTLYAAFFLSGCVDVVSQNLLPKRCIVLEQGAQALSMCLLLPLMVSHMQDTEGVELRTHTLLIQALFLLTLVLTVELWAPDVLLIWMLKAFLYLVTGSWLMQIGFMLYRPVSGYQWMDDDKHDIAFATTFFCWHVAFGAFLMIWTYGCSVVWHCYLIADA
;
A
#
# COMPACT_ATOMS: atom_id res chain seq x y z
N MET A 1 -4.30 32.77 26.47
CA MET A 1 -5.22 32.31 25.40
C MET A 1 -4.40 31.79 24.24
N TYR A 2 -4.35 30.48 24.01
CA TYR A 2 -3.78 29.95 22.77
C TYR A 2 -4.79 30.17 21.65
N HIS A 3 -4.42 30.89 20.59
CA HIS A 3 -5.19 30.91 19.35
C HIS A 3 -4.96 29.57 18.63
N GLN A 4 -5.94 28.68 18.73
CA GLN A 4 -5.96 27.45 17.95
C GLN A 4 -6.22 27.86 16.49
N ARG A 5 -5.18 27.79 15.63
CA ARG A 5 -5.36 27.98 14.19
C ARG A 5 -6.05 26.74 13.63
N THR A 6 -7.35 26.84 13.37
CA THR A 6 -8.12 25.81 12.69
C THR A 6 -7.92 25.93 11.18
N PHE A 7 -7.06 25.08 10.62
CA PHE A 7 -7.00 24.90 9.17
C PHE A 7 -8.27 24.19 8.70
N MET A 8 -9.09 24.88 7.91
CA MET A 8 -10.32 24.32 7.34
C MET A 8 -9.98 23.15 6.42
N TYR A 9 -10.77 22.09 6.48
CA TYR A 9 -10.66 20.91 5.61
C TYR A 9 -9.32 20.14 5.67
N ARG A 10 -8.70 20.04 6.86
CA ARG A 10 -7.41 19.37 7.06
C ARG A 10 -7.33 17.96 6.45
N LYS A 11 -8.33 17.10 6.71
CA LYS A 11 -8.37 15.73 6.20
C LYS A 11 -8.51 15.70 4.68
N GLN A 12 -9.30 16.59 4.10
CA GLN A 12 -9.47 16.70 2.64
C GLN A 12 -8.16 17.11 1.96
N TRP A 13 -7.38 18.01 2.56
CA TRP A 13 -6.05 18.38 2.06
C TRP A 13 -5.06 17.21 2.11
N GLN A 14 -5.11 16.38 3.16
CA GLN A 14 -4.34 15.14 3.23
C GLN A 14 -4.75 14.19 2.09
N HIS A 15 -6.04 13.93 1.89
CA HIS A 15 -6.50 13.05 0.80
C HIS A 15 -6.17 13.62 -0.60
N LEU A 16 -6.29 14.93 -0.80
CA LEU A 16 -5.90 15.55 -2.07
C LEU A 16 -4.40 15.34 -2.36
N THR A 17 -3.55 15.58 -1.36
CA THR A 17 -2.10 15.41 -1.48
C THR A 17 -1.74 13.94 -1.76
N LEU A 18 -2.38 13.01 -1.06
CA LEU A 18 -2.28 11.57 -1.27
C LEU A 18 -2.60 11.19 -2.72
N TYR A 19 -3.79 11.56 -3.20
CA TYR A 19 -4.24 11.19 -4.54
C TYR A 19 -3.42 11.88 -5.64
N ALA A 20 -3.01 13.13 -5.42
CA ALA A 20 -2.15 13.85 -6.35
C ALA A 20 -0.78 13.19 -6.50
N ALA A 21 -0.16 12.73 -5.40
CA ALA A 21 1.13 12.06 -5.45
C ALA A 21 1.09 10.77 -6.29
N PHE A 22 0.08 9.92 -6.06
CA PHE A 22 -0.13 8.71 -6.84
C PHE A 22 -0.48 8.99 -8.30
N PHE A 23 -1.35 9.97 -8.54
CA PHE A 23 -1.73 10.35 -9.90
C PHE A 23 -0.52 10.85 -10.70
N LEU A 24 0.30 11.73 -10.11
CA LEU A 24 1.51 12.23 -10.75
C LEU A 24 2.53 11.12 -11.01
N SER A 25 2.69 10.18 -10.08
CA SER A 25 3.53 8.98 -10.31
C SER A 25 3.03 8.19 -11.52
N GLY A 26 1.72 7.96 -11.65
CA GLY A 26 1.14 7.29 -12.81
C GLY A 26 1.32 8.09 -14.11
N CYS A 27 1.19 9.42 -14.07
CA CYS A 27 1.48 10.28 -15.21
C CYS A 27 2.94 10.15 -15.66
N VAL A 28 3.89 10.07 -14.72
CA VAL A 28 5.31 9.83 -15.02
C VAL A 28 5.50 8.48 -15.72
N ASP A 29 4.83 7.43 -15.23
CA ASP A 29 4.89 6.10 -15.86
C ASP A 29 4.35 6.14 -17.30
N VAL A 30 3.20 6.78 -17.53
CA VAL A 30 2.61 6.93 -18.88
C VAL A 30 3.52 7.73 -19.81
N VAL A 31 4.08 8.85 -19.35
CA VAL A 31 5.00 9.68 -20.14
C VAL A 31 6.27 8.91 -20.49
N SER A 32 6.86 8.22 -19.52
CA SER A 32 8.08 7.43 -19.72
C SER A 32 7.85 6.31 -20.75
N GLN A 33 6.73 5.59 -20.64
CA GLN A 33 6.48 4.41 -21.46
C GLN A 33 5.93 4.73 -22.86
N ASN A 34 5.18 5.82 -23.03
CA ASN A 34 4.42 6.08 -24.27
C ASN A 34 4.82 7.38 -24.99
N LEU A 35 5.38 8.38 -24.31
CA LEU A 35 5.64 9.70 -24.88
C LEU A 35 7.13 9.98 -25.10
N LEU A 36 8.02 9.41 -24.28
CA LEU A 36 9.46 9.57 -24.48
C LEU A 36 9.99 8.67 -25.61
N PRO A 37 11.01 9.11 -26.38
CA PRO A 37 11.64 8.28 -27.42
C PRO A 37 12.30 7.01 -26.87
N LYS A 38 12.69 7.02 -25.59
CA LYS A 38 13.24 5.87 -24.86
C LYS A 38 12.64 5.85 -23.46
N ARG A 39 12.20 4.68 -23.02
CA ARG A 39 11.68 4.46 -21.67
C ARG A 39 12.74 4.81 -20.62
N CYS A 40 12.34 5.59 -19.62
CA CYS A 40 13.20 6.04 -18.54
C CYS A 40 12.79 5.38 -17.21
N ILE A 41 13.26 4.15 -16.98
CA ILE A 41 12.90 3.35 -15.80
C ILE A 41 13.30 4.05 -14.48
N VAL A 42 14.43 4.76 -14.47
CA VAL A 42 14.90 5.50 -13.29
C VAL A 42 13.91 6.60 -12.89
N LEU A 43 13.27 7.25 -13.87
CA LEU A 43 12.28 8.28 -13.61
C LEU A 43 10.98 7.68 -13.03
N GLU A 44 10.55 6.53 -13.56
CA GLU A 44 9.40 5.75 -13.03
C GLU A 44 9.65 5.35 -11.57
N GLN A 45 10.79 4.71 -11.29
CA GLN A 45 11.15 4.28 -9.93
C GLN A 45 11.31 5.47 -8.97
N GLY A 46 11.93 6.56 -9.43
CA GLY A 46 12.11 7.78 -8.64
C GLY A 46 10.79 8.44 -8.26
N ALA A 47 9.84 8.51 -9.20
CA ALA A 47 8.51 9.06 -8.94
C ALA A 47 7.71 8.18 -7.96
N GLN A 48 7.78 6.85 -8.11
CA GLN A 48 7.15 5.91 -7.18
C GLN A 48 7.71 6.04 -5.76
N ALA A 49 9.04 6.08 -5.62
CA ALA A 49 9.70 6.26 -4.33
C ALA A 49 9.33 7.61 -3.69
N LEU A 50 9.32 8.69 -4.46
CA LEU A 50 8.90 10.02 -3.98
C LEU A 50 7.45 10.01 -3.50
N SER A 51 6.54 9.40 -4.26
CA SER A 51 5.14 9.27 -3.86
C SER A 51 5.00 8.57 -2.51
N MET A 52 5.74 7.48 -2.29
CA MET A 52 5.73 6.77 -1.00
C MET A 52 6.38 7.55 0.14
N CYS A 53 7.45 8.29 -0.14
CA CYS A 53 8.08 9.18 0.85
C CYS A 53 7.14 10.31 1.30
N LEU A 54 6.26 10.80 0.43
CA LEU A 54 5.22 11.78 0.79
C LEU A 54 4.05 11.14 1.51
N LEU A 55 3.66 9.93 1.10
CA LEU A 55 2.54 9.19 1.68
C LEU A 55 2.74 8.87 3.16
N LEU A 56 3.91 8.33 3.50
CA LEU A 56 4.19 7.84 4.84
C LEU A 56 3.96 8.90 5.95
N PRO A 57 4.56 10.11 5.90
CA PRO A 57 4.30 11.14 6.91
C PRO A 57 2.85 11.63 6.90
N LEU A 58 2.20 11.64 5.73
CA LEU A 58 0.80 12.02 5.61
C LEU A 58 -0.09 11.03 6.37
N MET A 59 0.19 9.73 6.27
CA MET A 59 -0.55 8.71 7.00
C MET A 59 -0.31 8.78 8.51
N VAL A 60 0.92 9.05 8.95
CA VAL A 60 1.21 9.28 10.38
C VAL A 60 0.39 10.46 10.90
N SER A 61 0.32 11.57 10.15
CA SER A 61 -0.49 12.73 10.52
C SER A 61 -2.00 12.45 10.46
N HIS A 62 -2.44 11.52 9.61
CA HIS A 62 -3.85 11.17 9.46
C HIS A 62 -4.40 10.42 10.68
N MET A 63 -3.61 9.58 11.32
CA MET A 63 -4.05 8.76 12.46
C MET A 63 -4.13 9.51 13.80
N GLN A 64 -3.62 10.74 13.89
CA GLN A 64 -3.51 11.47 15.16
C GLN A 64 -4.85 11.68 15.87
N ASP A 65 -5.95 11.69 15.12
CA ASP A 65 -7.31 11.91 15.63
C ASP A 65 -8.15 10.61 15.65
N THR A 66 -7.51 9.43 15.53
CA THR A 66 -8.19 8.12 15.47
C THR A 66 -7.88 7.27 16.70
N GLU A 67 -8.82 6.43 17.12
CA GLU A 67 -8.68 5.56 18.29
C GLU A 67 -9.07 4.10 17.95
N GLY A 68 -8.94 3.19 18.92
CA GLY A 68 -9.46 1.82 18.83
C GLY A 68 -9.00 1.00 17.62
N VAL A 69 -9.98 0.42 16.91
CA VAL A 69 -9.81 -0.43 15.73
C VAL A 69 -9.35 0.39 14.54
N GLU A 70 -9.87 1.60 14.35
CA GLU A 70 -9.43 2.50 13.29
C GLU A 70 -7.93 2.82 13.42
N LEU A 71 -7.48 3.20 14.61
CA LEU A 71 -6.06 3.46 14.87
C LEU A 71 -5.22 2.20 14.64
N ARG A 72 -5.67 1.05 15.12
CA ARG A 72 -4.92 -0.21 15.02
C ARG A 72 -4.75 -0.64 13.57
N THR A 73 -5.82 -0.61 12.78
CA THR A 73 -5.81 -1.03 11.37
C THR A 73 -4.94 -0.13 10.50
N HIS A 74 -5.01 1.20 10.71
CA HIS A 74 -4.13 2.13 10.02
C HIS A 74 -2.68 2.03 10.49
N THR A 75 -2.41 1.71 11.77
CA THR A 75 -1.03 1.50 12.26
C THR A 75 -0.37 0.33 11.53
N LEU A 76 -1.10 -0.76 11.32
CA LEU A 76 -0.65 -1.92 10.55
C LEU A 76 -0.40 -1.56 9.07
N LEU A 77 -1.26 -0.70 8.49
CA LEU A 77 -1.05 -0.15 7.15
C LEU A 77 0.24 0.68 7.07
N ILE A 78 0.51 1.56 8.04
CA ILE A 78 1.74 2.36 8.10
C ILE A 78 2.98 1.47 8.20
N GLN A 79 2.92 0.38 8.97
CA GLN A 79 4.02 -0.57 9.05
C GLN A 79 4.32 -1.20 7.68
N ALA A 80 3.29 -1.62 6.93
CA ALA A 80 3.46 -2.16 5.58
C ALA A 80 3.98 -1.09 4.59
N LEU A 81 3.45 0.14 4.66
CA LEU A 81 3.91 1.27 3.86
C LEU A 81 5.38 1.63 4.14
N PHE A 82 5.79 1.62 5.41
CA PHE A 82 7.18 1.89 5.78
C PHE A 82 8.13 0.85 5.15
N LEU A 83 7.79 -0.44 5.25
CA LEU A 83 8.56 -1.50 4.60
C LEU A 83 8.59 -1.31 3.08
N LEU A 84 7.46 -0.94 2.46
CA LEU A 84 7.40 -0.68 1.03
C LEU A 84 8.28 0.51 0.62
N THR A 85 8.27 1.61 1.37
CA THR A 85 9.14 2.77 1.15
C THR A 85 10.61 2.38 1.25
N LEU A 86 10.99 1.54 2.22
CA LEU A 86 12.35 1.02 2.32
C LEU A 86 12.73 0.21 1.07
N VAL A 87 11.86 -0.70 0.62
CA VAL A 87 12.11 -1.53 -0.56
C VAL A 87 12.26 -0.69 -1.82
N LEU A 88 11.40 0.32 -2.03
CA LEU A 88 11.54 1.25 -3.14
C LEU A 88 12.83 2.07 -3.06
N THR A 89 13.22 2.48 -1.86
CA THR A 89 14.48 3.22 -1.66
C THR A 89 15.67 2.33 -2.02
N VAL A 90 15.69 1.06 -1.59
CA VAL A 90 16.75 0.10 -1.93
C VAL A 90 16.75 -0.19 -3.43
N GLU A 91 15.59 -0.29 -4.07
CA GLU A 91 15.48 -0.51 -5.52
C GLU A 91 16.19 0.58 -6.33
N LEU A 92 16.19 1.85 -5.88
CA LEU A 92 16.91 2.93 -6.56
C LEU A 92 18.43 2.68 -6.65
N TRP A 93 19.00 1.94 -5.70
CA TRP A 93 20.42 1.60 -5.67
C TRP A 93 20.70 0.24 -6.33
N ALA A 94 19.74 -0.68 -6.27
CA ALA A 94 19.85 -2.05 -6.76
C ALA A 94 18.63 -2.45 -7.60
N PRO A 95 18.46 -1.86 -8.81
CA PRO A 95 17.22 -2.00 -9.58
C PRO A 95 17.01 -3.39 -10.19
N ASP A 96 18.05 -4.24 -10.32
CA ASP A 96 17.98 -5.51 -11.06
C ASP A 96 17.99 -6.76 -10.16
N VAL A 97 17.52 -6.64 -8.92
CA VAL A 97 17.48 -7.75 -7.96
C VAL A 97 16.08 -8.35 -7.89
N LEU A 98 15.92 -9.59 -8.37
CA LEU A 98 14.64 -10.32 -8.38
C LEU A 98 13.93 -10.32 -7.00
N LEU A 99 14.69 -10.51 -5.92
CA LEU A 99 14.14 -10.51 -4.57
C LEU A 99 13.49 -9.17 -4.21
N ILE A 100 14.07 -8.04 -4.63
CA ILE A 100 13.51 -6.70 -4.42
C ILE A 100 12.20 -6.57 -5.19
N TRP A 101 12.14 -7.03 -6.43
CA TRP A 101 10.91 -6.98 -7.23
C TRP A 101 9.79 -7.83 -6.65
N MET A 102 10.10 -9.05 -6.21
CA MET A 102 9.12 -9.92 -5.55
C MET A 102 8.61 -9.31 -4.24
N LEU A 103 9.52 -8.80 -3.40
CA LEU A 103 9.16 -8.17 -2.13
C LEU A 103 8.34 -6.88 -2.35
N LYS A 104 8.70 -6.08 -3.36
CA LYS A 104 7.95 -4.89 -3.77
C LYS A 104 6.53 -5.27 -4.18
N ALA A 105 6.38 -6.24 -5.09
CA ALA A 105 5.08 -6.71 -5.56
C ALA A 105 4.22 -7.24 -4.40
N PHE A 106 4.83 -8.01 -3.49
CA PHE A 106 4.17 -8.51 -2.28
C PHE A 106 3.65 -7.38 -1.39
N LEU A 107 4.49 -6.39 -1.09
CA LEU A 107 4.12 -5.28 -0.22
C LEU A 107 3.06 -4.37 -0.86
N TYR A 108 3.10 -4.18 -2.18
CA TYR A 108 2.01 -3.51 -2.90
C TYR A 108 0.69 -4.28 -2.79
N LEU A 109 0.73 -5.60 -2.99
CA LEU A 109 -0.46 -6.45 -2.85
C LEU A 109 -1.05 -6.32 -1.45
N VAL A 110 -0.23 -6.50 -0.41
CA VAL A 110 -0.65 -6.41 1.00
C VAL A 110 -1.20 -5.02 1.31
N THR A 111 -0.45 -3.96 0.99
CA THR A 111 -0.84 -2.58 1.33
C THR A 111 -2.13 -2.17 0.64
N GLY A 112 -2.25 -2.42 -0.67
CA GLY A 112 -3.41 -2.03 -1.46
C GLY A 112 -4.68 -2.78 -1.05
N SER A 113 -4.58 -4.10 -0.91
CA SER A 113 -5.73 -4.92 -0.50
C SER A 113 -6.10 -4.71 0.97
N TRP A 114 -5.14 -4.43 1.85
CA TRP A 114 -5.43 -4.08 3.24
C TRP A 114 -6.17 -2.75 3.34
N LEU A 115 -5.76 -1.72 2.59
CA LEU A 115 -6.48 -0.45 2.52
C LEU A 115 -7.95 -0.64 2.11
N MET A 116 -8.22 -1.51 1.13
CA MET A 116 -9.60 -1.87 0.76
C MET A 116 -10.34 -2.57 1.91
N GLN A 117 -9.68 -3.51 2.58
CA GLN A 117 -10.26 -4.23 3.72
C GLN A 117 -10.59 -3.31 4.89
N ILE A 118 -9.75 -2.32 5.20
CA ILE A 118 -10.05 -1.29 6.21
C ILE A 118 -11.37 -0.59 5.89
N GLY A 119 -11.59 -0.23 4.62
CA GLY A 119 -12.84 0.40 4.19
C GLY A 119 -14.07 -0.46 4.47
N PHE A 120 -13.98 -1.78 4.24
CA PHE A 120 -15.04 -2.70 4.62
C PHE A 120 -15.17 -2.84 6.14
N MET A 121 -14.07 -3.00 6.88
CA MET A 121 -14.11 -3.15 8.34
C MET A 121 -14.78 -1.96 9.03
N LEU A 122 -14.44 -0.72 8.64
CA LEU A 122 -14.93 0.49 9.31
C LEU A 122 -16.33 0.90 8.86
N TYR A 123 -16.67 0.77 7.58
CA TYR A 123 -17.90 1.37 7.04
C TYR A 123 -18.98 0.35 6.64
N ARG A 124 -18.59 -0.87 6.24
CA ARG A 124 -19.50 -1.91 5.71
C ARG A 124 -18.98 -3.31 6.08
N PRO A 125 -19.00 -3.68 7.37
CA PRO A 125 -18.43 -4.96 7.81
C PRO A 125 -19.21 -6.11 7.18
N VAL A 126 -18.49 -7.10 6.65
CA VAL A 126 -19.08 -8.27 5.97
C VAL A 126 -19.98 -9.08 6.92
N SER A 127 -19.65 -9.10 8.22
CA SER A 127 -20.45 -9.74 9.25
C SER A 127 -21.78 -9.04 9.55
N GLY A 128 -21.94 -7.78 9.12
CA GLY A 128 -23.06 -6.91 9.49
C GLY A 128 -22.95 -6.26 10.88
N TYR A 129 -21.96 -6.67 11.69
CA TYR A 129 -21.71 -6.10 13.01
C TYR A 129 -20.56 -5.10 12.96
N GLN A 130 -20.77 -3.91 13.50
CA GLN A 130 -19.73 -2.87 13.57
C GLN A 130 -18.66 -3.27 14.58
N TRP A 131 -17.42 -2.97 14.21
CA TRP A 131 -16.26 -3.08 15.10
C TRP A 131 -16.34 -1.98 16.17
N MET A 132 -16.07 -2.33 17.42
CA MET A 132 -16.14 -1.43 18.57
C MET A 132 -14.75 -0.94 18.95
N ASP A 133 -14.53 0.38 18.92
CA ASP A 133 -13.22 0.99 19.22
C ASP A 133 -12.78 0.85 20.69
N ASP A 134 -13.72 0.58 21.60
CA ASP A 134 -13.49 0.37 23.03
C ASP A 134 -13.33 -1.10 23.41
N ASP A 135 -13.59 -2.05 22.50
CA ASP A 135 -13.42 -3.47 22.75
C ASP A 135 -11.98 -3.93 22.46
N LYS A 136 -11.29 -4.38 23.51
CA LYS A 136 -9.93 -4.92 23.41
C LYS A 136 -9.86 -6.18 22.55
N HIS A 137 -10.93 -6.97 22.49
CA HIS A 137 -10.99 -8.17 21.65
C HIS A 137 -10.98 -7.78 20.17
N ASP A 138 -11.79 -6.80 19.78
CA ASP A 138 -11.84 -6.26 18.42
C ASP A 138 -10.49 -5.68 17.99
N ILE A 139 -9.85 -4.88 18.85
CA ILE A 139 -8.51 -4.32 18.57
C ILE A 139 -7.46 -5.44 18.38
N ALA A 140 -7.47 -6.46 19.22
CA ALA A 140 -6.53 -7.58 19.09
C ALA A 140 -6.79 -8.36 17.80
N PHE A 141 -8.07 -8.63 17.49
CA PHE A 141 -8.47 -9.43 16.34
C PHE A 141 -8.19 -8.73 15.01
N ALA A 142 -8.19 -7.40 14.96
CA ALA A 142 -7.71 -6.63 13.79
C ALA A 142 -6.27 -7.00 13.39
N THR A 143 -5.40 -7.27 14.38
CA THR A 143 -4.02 -7.72 14.13
C THR A 143 -4.00 -9.15 13.58
N THR A 144 -4.80 -10.04 14.17
CA THR A 144 -4.93 -11.42 13.70
C THR A 144 -5.41 -11.47 12.25
N PHE A 145 -6.40 -10.66 11.90
CA PHE A 145 -6.87 -10.53 10.52
C PHE A 145 -5.77 -10.02 9.58
N PHE A 146 -5.00 -9.03 10.01
CA PHE A 146 -3.87 -8.56 9.22
C PHE A 146 -2.83 -9.67 8.98
N CYS A 147 -2.50 -10.47 9.99
CA CYS A 147 -1.57 -11.60 9.82
C CYS A 147 -2.10 -12.63 8.82
N TRP A 148 -3.38 -12.99 8.91
CA TRP A 148 -4.02 -13.87 7.93
C TRP A 148 -4.05 -13.27 6.52
N HIS A 149 -4.28 -11.95 6.43
CA HIS A 149 -4.26 -11.21 5.16
C HIS A 149 -2.88 -11.25 4.50
N VAL A 150 -1.82 -11.03 5.27
CA VAL A 150 -0.42 -11.14 4.81
C VAL A 150 -0.12 -12.58 4.34
N ALA A 151 -0.50 -13.59 5.12
CA ALA A 151 -0.30 -15.00 4.76
C ALA A 151 -1.06 -15.37 3.47
N PHE A 152 -2.30 -14.91 3.33
CA PHE A 152 -3.11 -15.12 2.13
C PHE A 152 -2.50 -14.42 0.91
N GLY A 153 -2.02 -13.18 1.05
CA GLY A 153 -1.29 -12.47 0.00
C GLY A 153 -0.04 -13.22 -0.45
N ALA A 154 0.70 -13.85 0.48
CA ALA A 154 1.87 -14.64 0.15
C ALA A 154 1.49 -15.92 -0.61
N PHE A 155 0.44 -16.61 -0.16
CA PHE A 155 -0.11 -17.76 -0.85
C PHE A 155 -0.55 -17.40 -2.28
N LEU A 156 -1.27 -16.28 -2.45
CA LEU A 156 -1.68 -15.80 -3.76
C LEU A 156 -0.49 -15.53 -4.69
N MET A 157 0.58 -14.90 -4.21
CA MET A 157 1.76 -14.68 -5.04
C MET A 157 2.45 -15.99 -5.44
N ILE A 158 2.60 -16.93 -4.50
CA ILE A 158 3.22 -18.23 -4.79
C ILE A 158 2.38 -18.99 -5.81
N TRP A 159 1.05 -18.96 -5.64
CA TRP A 159 0.11 -19.59 -6.55
C TRP A 159 0.19 -18.99 -7.97
N THR A 160 0.09 -17.67 -8.11
CA THR A 160 0.13 -17.01 -9.43
C THR A 160 1.48 -17.21 -10.11
N TYR A 161 2.58 -17.11 -9.37
CA TYR A 161 3.92 -17.37 -9.90
C TYR A 161 4.08 -18.85 -10.33
N GLY A 162 3.66 -19.79 -9.49
CA GLY A 162 3.71 -21.22 -9.78
C GLY A 162 2.88 -21.61 -11.00
N CYS A 163 1.64 -21.11 -11.09
CA CYS A 163 0.79 -21.32 -12.26
C CYS A 163 1.39 -20.73 -13.53
N SER A 164 2.04 -19.56 -13.45
CA SER A 164 2.71 -18.93 -14.60
C SER A 164 3.87 -19.78 -15.10
N VAL A 165 4.70 -20.31 -14.18
CA VAL A 165 5.81 -21.21 -14.53
C VAL A 165 5.29 -22.50 -15.18
N VAL A 166 4.29 -23.15 -14.58
CA VAL A 166 3.67 -24.37 -15.14
C VAL A 166 3.10 -24.08 -16.54
N TRP A 167 2.40 -22.96 -16.71
CA TRP A 167 1.86 -22.56 -18.00
C TRP A 167 2.97 -22.40 -19.06
N HIS A 168 4.04 -21.68 -18.73
CA HIS A 168 5.18 -21.51 -19.64
C HIS A 168 5.90 -22.82 -19.96
N CYS A 169 6.08 -23.69 -18.98
CA CYS A 169 6.80 -24.96 -19.15
C CYS A 169 5.98 -26.01 -19.91
N TYR A 170 4.66 -26.07 -19.75
CA TYR A 170 3.84 -27.17 -20.28
C TYR A 170 2.92 -26.77 -21.44
N LEU A 171 2.60 -25.49 -21.64
CA LEU A 171 1.63 -25.08 -22.68
C LEU A 171 2.25 -24.22 -23.78
N ILE A 172 3.44 -23.67 -23.56
CA ILE A 172 4.18 -22.90 -24.58
C ILE A 172 5.39 -23.67 -25.12
N ALA A 173 6.00 -24.56 -24.32
CA ALA A 173 7.10 -25.40 -24.80
C ALA A 173 6.65 -26.54 -25.74
N ASP A 174 5.36 -26.90 -25.70
CA ASP A 174 4.74 -27.93 -26.54
C ASP A 174 3.96 -27.35 -27.74
N ALA A 175 4.09 -26.04 -28.02
CA ALA A 175 3.46 -25.32 -29.14
C ALA A 175 4.50 -24.77 -30.12
#